data_AF-A0A2V4ALU6-F1
#
_entry.id   AF-A0A2V4ALU6-F1
#
_cell.length_a   1.000
_cell.length_b   1.000
_cell.length_c   1.000
_cell.angle_alpha   90.00
_cell.angle_beta   90.00
_cell.angle_gamma   90.00
#
_symmetry.space_group_name_H-M   'P 1'
#
loop_
_entity.id
_entity.type
_entity.pdbx_description
1 polymer ?
#
loop_
_entity_poly.entity_id
_entity_poly.type
_entity_poly.pdbx_seq_one_letter_code
_entity_poly.pdbx_strand_id
1 'polypeptide(L)'
;MRLGVAHHFGWAVAVTASAGHEVEVVDRRRIELVEPGVPAAPIHHDGKPLDDVAVAELVATVRASSVRATSASLDALAATLPEPIVSLSLRAWPLDFPSGVAVQRRPPYESRADSVMYRQVLAELAHERGWDVHFYEARDVENQAARVLGDRAAEVLHGPRARLGPPWTKDHRMALAATVLAGSAMRPRAAG
;
A
#
# COMPACT_ATOMS: atom_id res chain seq x y z
N MET A 1 8.35 12.10 6.31
CA MET A 1 7.06 11.40 6.49
C MET A 1 7.13 9.95 6.04
N ARG A 2 6.39 9.06 6.69
CA ARG A 2 6.28 7.64 6.32
C ARG A 2 4.85 7.35 5.86
N LEU A 3 4.69 6.73 4.69
CA LEU A 3 3.40 6.40 4.10
C LEU A 3 3.11 4.90 4.24
N GLY A 4 2.00 4.54 4.86
CA GLY A 4 1.50 3.17 4.93
C GLY A 4 0.29 2.99 4.03
N VAL A 5 0.23 1.87 3.31
CA VAL A 5 -0.85 1.60 2.36
C VAL A 5 -1.50 0.25 2.64
N ALA A 6 -2.83 0.24 2.74
CA ALA A 6 -3.65 -0.95 2.73
C ALA A 6 -4.55 -0.93 1.48
N HIS A 7 -4.17 -1.72 0.48
CA HIS A 7 -4.79 -1.69 -0.84
C HIS A 7 -5.96 -2.65 -0.99
N HIS A 8 -6.83 -2.32 -1.94
CA HIS A 8 -7.95 -3.08 -2.45
C HIS A 8 -7.89 -3.07 -3.99
N PHE A 9 -8.90 -3.62 -4.66
CA PHE A 9 -8.97 -3.53 -6.13
C PHE A 9 -9.26 -2.09 -6.58
N GLY A 10 -8.31 -1.50 -7.31
CA GLY A 10 -8.44 -0.16 -7.89
C GLY A 10 -8.29 1.02 -6.92
N TRP A 11 -8.09 0.79 -5.62
CA TRP A 11 -7.93 1.86 -4.63
C TRP A 11 -7.19 1.40 -3.38
N ALA A 12 -6.78 2.33 -2.51
CA ALA A 12 -6.18 2.02 -1.22
C ALA A 12 -6.53 3.00 -0.12
N VAL A 13 -6.46 2.54 1.13
CA VAL A 13 -6.31 3.40 2.31
C VAL A 13 -4.84 3.79 2.42
N ALA A 14 -4.57 5.09 2.45
CA ALA A 14 -3.26 5.68 2.69
C ALA A 14 -3.27 6.37 4.07
N VAL A 15 -2.27 6.06 4.90
CA VAL A 15 -2.03 6.73 6.19
C VAL A 15 -0.61 7.26 6.20
N THR A 16 -0.47 8.57 6.37
CA THR A 16 0.83 9.22 6.50
C THR A 16 1.10 9.51 7.98
N ALA A 17 2.27 9.11 8.45
CA ALA A 17 2.74 9.39 9.79
C ALA A 17 4.06 10.15 9.79
N SER A 18 4.31 10.90 10.87
CA SER A 18 5.59 11.56 11.16
C SER A 18 6.76 10.56 11.09
N ALA A 19 7.96 11.02 10.70
CA ALA A 19 9.18 10.22 10.75
C ALA A 19 9.93 10.33 12.09
N GLY A 20 9.49 11.22 12.98
CA GLY A 20 10.13 11.52 14.25
C GLY A 20 9.99 10.44 15.34
N HIS A 21 10.42 10.79 16.55
CA HIS A 21 10.44 9.87 17.68
C HIS A 21 9.03 9.40 18.06
N GLU A 22 8.06 10.30 18.00
CA GLU A 22 6.65 10.02 18.25
C GLU A 22 5.90 9.83 16.93
N VAL A 23 5.12 8.75 16.85
CA VAL A 23 4.35 8.42 15.65
C VAL A 23 3.03 9.17 15.70
N GLU A 24 2.92 10.23 14.91
CA GLU A 24 1.70 11.01 14.74
C GLU A 24 1.12 10.79 13.35
N VAL A 25 -0.17 10.46 13.27
CA VAL A 25 -0.90 10.47 12.00
C VAL A 25 -1.14 11.91 11.57
N VAL A 26 -0.59 12.27 10.40
CA VAL A 26 -0.67 13.59 9.76
C VAL A 26 -1.78 13.63 8.72
N ASP A 27 -1.92 12.56 7.95
CA ASP A 27 -2.95 12.44 6.92
C ASP A 27 -3.51 11.02 6.88
N ARG A 28 -4.81 10.91 6.58
CA ARG A 28 -5.44 9.65 6.18
C ARG A 28 -6.41 9.94 5.04
N ARG A 29 -6.33 9.16 3.97
CA ARG A 29 -7.28 9.27 2.86
C ARG A 29 -7.40 7.98 2.09
N ARG A 30 -8.45 7.91 1.27
CA ARG A 30 -8.53 6.97 0.17
C ARG A 30 -7.76 7.55 -1.02
N ILE A 31 -6.95 6.72 -1.68
CA ILE A 31 -6.31 7.04 -2.96
C ILE A 31 -6.82 6.10 -4.04
N GLU A 32 -6.94 6.59 -5.26
CA GLU A 32 -7.31 5.77 -6.42
C GLU A 32 -6.05 5.18 -7.05
N LEU A 33 -6.12 3.89 -7.39
CA LEU A 33 -5.04 3.14 -8.03
C LEU A 33 -5.35 2.80 -9.49
N VAL A 34 -6.49 3.25 -10.01
CA VAL A 34 -6.93 3.06 -11.40
C VAL A 34 -7.84 4.23 -11.78
N GLU A 35 -7.86 4.62 -13.05
CA GLU A 35 -8.71 5.72 -13.51
C GLU A 35 -10.20 5.32 -13.50
N PRO A 36 -11.11 6.29 -13.32
CA PRO A 36 -12.54 6.03 -13.44
C PRO A 36 -12.91 5.38 -14.77
N GLY A 37 -13.75 4.34 -14.72
CA GLY A 37 -14.23 3.62 -15.92
C GLY A 37 -13.28 2.52 -16.42
N VAL A 38 -12.10 2.35 -15.82
CA VAL A 38 -11.18 1.26 -16.15
C VAL A 38 -11.43 0.07 -15.20
N PRO A 39 -11.44 -1.18 -15.71
CA PRO A 39 -11.62 -2.38 -14.90
C PRO A 39 -10.63 -2.50 -13.73
N ALA A 40 -11.14 -2.81 -12.54
CA ALA A 40 -10.34 -2.92 -11.31
C ALA A 40 -9.76 -4.33 -11.07
N ALA A 41 -10.22 -5.34 -11.82
CA ALA A 41 -9.81 -6.73 -11.67
C ALA A 41 -9.69 -7.44 -13.04
N PRO A 42 -8.79 -6.96 -13.92
CA PRO A 42 -8.66 -7.45 -15.29
C PRO A 42 -8.37 -8.95 -15.40
N ILE A 43 -7.80 -9.59 -14.38
CA ILE A 43 -7.57 -11.04 -14.37
C ILE A 43 -8.67 -11.76 -13.60
N HIS A 44 -8.98 -11.33 -12.37
CA HIS A 44 -9.88 -12.08 -11.50
C HIS A 44 -11.35 -12.04 -11.93
N HIS A 45 -11.77 -10.97 -12.62
CA HIS A 45 -13.16 -10.76 -13.04
C HIS A 45 -13.27 -10.49 -14.53
N ASP A 46 -12.81 -9.33 -14.99
CA ASP A 46 -13.17 -8.78 -16.29
C ASP A 46 -12.57 -9.57 -17.46
N GLY A 47 -11.41 -10.19 -17.27
CA GLY A 47 -10.72 -10.99 -18.29
C GLY A 47 -11.14 -12.45 -18.36
N LYS A 48 -12.03 -12.94 -17.47
CA LYS A 48 -12.48 -14.34 -17.51
C LYS A 48 -13.03 -14.82 -18.86
N PRO A 49 -13.84 -14.04 -19.60
CA PRO A 49 -14.39 -14.48 -20.89
C PRO A 49 -13.40 -14.30 -22.06
N LEU A 50 -12.23 -13.69 -21.83
CA LEU A 50 -11.29 -13.32 -22.88
C LEU A 50 -10.22 -14.39 -23.10
N ASP A 51 -9.67 -14.46 -24.31
CA ASP A 51 -8.49 -15.28 -24.62
C ASP A 51 -7.20 -14.68 -24.04
N ASP A 52 -6.08 -15.40 -24.14
CA ASP A 52 -4.81 -14.98 -23.53
C ASP A 52 -4.26 -13.67 -24.09
N VAL A 53 -4.54 -13.37 -25.35
CA VAL A 53 -4.09 -12.13 -26.00
C VAL A 53 -4.92 -10.96 -25.48
N ALA A 54 -6.24 -11.09 -25.51
CA ALA A 54 -7.15 -10.04 -25.07
C ALA A 54 -7.04 -9.75 -23.56
N VAL A 55 -6.80 -10.75 -22.70
CA VAL A 55 -6.50 -10.48 -21.27
C VAL A 55 -5.17 -9.75 -21.11
N ALA A 56 -4.14 -10.13 -21.88
CA ALA A 56 -2.85 -9.44 -21.80
C ALA A 56 -2.95 -7.96 -22.20
N GLU A 57 -3.71 -7.65 -23.25
CA GLU A 57 -4.00 -6.27 -23.68
C GLU A 57 -4.79 -5.50 -22.61
N LEU A 58 -5.79 -6.15 -22.00
CA LEU A 58 -6.57 -5.56 -20.92
C LEU A 58 -5.69 -5.26 -19.70
N VAL A 59 -4.86 -6.21 -19.27
CA VAL A 59 -3.92 -6.04 -18.15
C VAL A 59 -2.93 -4.90 -18.44
N ALA A 60 -2.41 -4.80 -19.67
CA ALA A 60 -1.53 -3.71 -20.05
C ALA A 60 -2.23 -2.35 -19.96
N THR A 61 -3.48 -2.27 -20.43
CA THR A 61 -4.32 -1.06 -20.34
C THR A 61 -4.58 -0.66 -18.90
N VAL A 62 -4.98 -1.61 -18.04
CA VAL A 62 -5.24 -1.36 -16.62
C VAL A 62 -3.96 -0.97 -15.89
N ARG A 63 -2.81 -1.61 -16.18
CA ARG A 63 -1.53 -1.25 -15.58
C ARG A 63 -1.12 0.18 -15.96
N ALA A 64 -1.27 0.58 -17.22
CA ALA A 64 -0.98 1.93 -17.67
C ALA A 64 -1.88 2.97 -16.99
N SER A 65 -3.18 2.67 -16.86
CA SER A 65 -4.12 3.49 -16.08
C SER A 65 -3.70 3.58 -14.61
N SER A 66 -3.27 2.46 -14.03
CA SER A 66 -2.84 2.39 -12.65
C SER A 66 -1.63 3.24 -12.36
N VAL A 67 -0.63 3.24 -13.26
CA VAL A 67 0.54 4.11 -13.15
C VAL A 67 0.11 5.58 -13.09
N ARG A 68 -0.76 6.03 -14.01
CA ARG A 68 -1.24 7.42 -14.04
C ARG A 68 -2.04 7.80 -12.79
N ALA A 69 -3.05 7.02 -12.44
CA ALA A 69 -3.93 7.30 -11.31
C ALA A 69 -3.19 7.27 -9.96
N THR A 70 -2.32 6.28 -9.79
CA THR A 70 -1.51 6.14 -8.57
C THR A 70 -0.50 7.29 -8.47
N SER A 71 0.19 7.63 -9.56
CA SER A 71 1.12 8.77 -9.59
C SER A 71 0.40 10.06 -9.17
N ALA A 72 -0.72 10.37 -9.81
CA ALA A 72 -1.51 11.56 -9.50
C ALA A 72 -1.99 11.58 -8.05
N SER A 73 -2.42 10.44 -7.50
CA SER A 73 -2.83 10.32 -6.11
C SER A 73 -1.67 10.53 -5.13
N LEU A 74 -0.48 9.99 -5.44
CA LEU A 74 0.71 10.17 -4.62
C LEU A 74 1.22 11.60 -4.66
N ASP A 75 1.18 12.26 -5.82
CA ASP A 75 1.57 13.66 -5.98
C ASP A 75 0.61 14.60 -5.22
N ALA A 76 -0.70 14.36 -5.34
CA ALA A 76 -1.71 15.11 -4.60
C ALA A 76 -1.60 14.89 -3.08
N LEU A 77 -1.23 13.69 -2.64
CA LEU A 77 -0.94 13.41 -1.23
C LEU A 77 0.30 14.20 -0.78
N ALA A 78 1.43 14.04 -1.49
CA ALA A 78 2.70 14.67 -1.15
C ALA A 78 2.62 16.20 -1.10
N ALA A 79 1.87 16.82 -2.02
CA ALA A 79 1.67 18.28 -2.07
C ALA A 79 0.96 18.85 -0.84
N THR A 80 0.26 18.02 -0.06
CA THR A 80 -0.49 18.45 1.14
C THR A 80 0.25 18.18 2.45
N LEU A 81 1.41 17.51 2.41
CA LEU A 81 2.16 17.13 3.60
C LEU A 81 3.12 18.24 4.03
N PRO A 82 3.34 18.42 5.36
CA PRO A 82 4.26 19.44 5.86
C PRO A 82 5.75 19.06 5.70
N GLU A 83 6.07 17.79 5.44
CA GLU A 83 7.43 17.31 5.17
C GLU A 83 7.42 16.26 4.04
N PRO A 84 8.54 16.06 3.32
CA PRO A 84 8.66 15.05 2.28
C PRO A 84 8.39 13.63 2.78
N ILE A 85 7.84 12.79 1.92
CA ILE A 85 7.75 11.34 2.15
C ILE A 85 9.14 10.74 1.92
N VAL A 86 9.57 9.88 2.84
CA VAL A 86 10.88 9.19 2.75
C VAL A 86 10.72 7.70 2.52
N SER A 87 9.55 7.14 2.86
CA SER A 87 9.30 5.70 2.72
C SER A 87 7.84 5.39 2.47
N LEU A 88 7.57 4.32 1.73
CA LEU A 88 6.25 3.74 1.49
C LEU A 88 6.22 2.28 1.95
N SER A 89 5.17 1.87 2.66
CA SER A 89 5.00 0.51 3.17
C SER A 89 3.83 -0.22 2.51
N LEU A 90 4.09 -1.40 1.95
CA LEU A 90 3.13 -2.23 1.20
C LEU A 90 2.99 -3.63 1.78
N ARG A 91 1.83 -4.25 1.58
CA ARG A 91 1.66 -5.67 1.88
C ARG A 91 2.56 -6.51 0.98
N ALA A 92 3.37 -7.39 1.55
CA ALA A 92 4.28 -8.27 0.82
C ALA A 92 3.54 -9.17 -0.20
N TRP A 93 4.23 -9.52 -1.29
CA TRP A 93 3.82 -10.55 -2.24
C TRP A 93 4.98 -11.52 -2.49
N PRO A 94 4.70 -12.76 -2.97
CA PRO A 94 5.75 -13.72 -3.27
C PRO A 94 6.71 -13.17 -4.34
N LEU A 95 8.03 -13.26 -4.10
CA LEU A 95 9.05 -12.80 -5.05
C LEU A 95 9.03 -13.62 -6.36
N ASP A 96 8.59 -14.87 -6.26
CA ASP A 96 8.40 -15.81 -7.36
C ASP A 96 7.00 -15.76 -7.98
N PHE A 97 6.21 -14.71 -7.70
CA PHE A 97 4.89 -14.56 -8.32
C PHE A 97 5.04 -14.43 -9.86
N PRO A 98 4.30 -15.22 -10.65
CA PRO A 98 4.50 -15.29 -12.09
C PRO A 98 4.20 -13.93 -12.75
N SER A 99 4.95 -13.57 -13.79
CA SER A 99 4.73 -12.35 -14.58
C SER A 99 3.82 -12.57 -15.80
N GLY A 100 3.75 -13.80 -16.31
CA GLY A 100 2.97 -14.13 -17.50
C GLY A 100 1.47 -14.21 -17.23
N VAL A 101 0.67 -13.42 -17.95
CA VAL A 101 -0.79 -13.36 -17.81
C VAL A 101 -1.44 -14.74 -17.98
N ALA A 102 -1.03 -15.52 -18.98
CA ALA A 102 -1.54 -16.88 -19.20
C ALA A 102 -1.40 -17.80 -17.97
N VAL A 103 -0.35 -17.60 -17.16
CA VAL A 103 -0.12 -18.33 -15.90
C VAL A 103 -0.91 -17.71 -14.76
N GLN A 104 -0.86 -16.37 -14.64
CA GLN A 104 -1.55 -15.63 -13.58
C GLN A 104 -3.07 -15.87 -13.58
N ARG A 105 -3.67 -16.10 -14.75
CA ARG A 105 -5.11 -16.40 -14.92
C ARG A 105 -5.58 -17.74 -14.34
N ARG A 106 -4.66 -18.58 -13.84
CA ARG A 106 -4.98 -19.93 -13.37
C ARG A 106 -4.84 -19.99 -11.85
N PRO A 107 -5.55 -20.91 -11.17
CA PRO A 107 -5.27 -21.23 -9.77
C PRO A 107 -3.79 -21.65 -9.60
N PRO A 108 -3.12 -21.22 -8.51
CA PRO A 108 -3.64 -20.43 -7.39
C PRO A 108 -3.48 -18.89 -7.56
N TYR A 109 -3.08 -18.41 -8.73
CA TYR A 109 -2.63 -17.03 -8.94
C TYR A 109 -3.77 -16.03 -9.22
N GLU A 110 -4.84 -16.48 -9.88
CA GLU A 110 -5.89 -15.61 -10.43
C GLU A 110 -6.49 -14.62 -9.42
N SER A 111 -6.69 -15.06 -8.18
CA SER A 111 -7.31 -14.24 -7.12
C SER A 111 -6.36 -13.18 -6.54
N ARG A 112 -5.06 -13.27 -6.86
CA ARG A 112 -4.01 -12.41 -6.32
C ARG A 112 -3.37 -11.53 -7.38
N ALA A 113 -3.52 -11.85 -8.66
CA ALA A 113 -2.77 -11.23 -9.75
C ALA A 113 -2.99 -9.71 -9.82
N ASP A 114 -4.25 -9.25 -9.84
CA ASP A 114 -4.58 -7.82 -9.88
C ASP A 114 -4.03 -7.08 -8.64
N SER A 115 -4.15 -7.71 -7.47
CA SER A 115 -3.63 -7.22 -6.20
C SER A 115 -2.10 -7.11 -6.20
N VAL A 116 -1.37 -8.05 -6.82
CA VAL A 116 0.09 -7.98 -6.98
C VAL A 116 0.46 -6.84 -7.92
N MET A 117 -0.22 -6.70 -9.06
CA MET A 117 0.02 -5.63 -10.03
C MET A 117 -0.07 -4.25 -9.38
N TYR A 118 -1.15 -3.94 -8.64
CA TYR A 118 -1.29 -2.64 -7.98
C TYR A 118 -0.16 -2.33 -6.99
N ARG A 119 0.33 -3.34 -6.27
CA ARG A 119 1.44 -3.17 -5.33
C ARG A 119 2.79 -3.02 -6.02
N GLN A 120 3.00 -3.69 -7.14
CA GLN A 120 4.17 -3.48 -7.98
C GLN A 120 4.20 -2.05 -8.53
N VAL A 121 3.07 -1.54 -9.05
CA VAL A 121 2.95 -0.15 -9.50
C VAL A 121 3.25 0.84 -8.38
N LEU A 122 2.70 0.63 -7.18
CA LEU A 122 3.00 1.47 -6.02
C LEU A 122 4.50 1.45 -5.64
N ALA A 123 5.14 0.28 -5.68
CA ALA A 123 6.56 0.15 -5.35
C ALA A 123 7.45 0.81 -6.41
N GLU A 124 7.15 0.63 -7.70
CA GLU A 124 7.85 1.29 -8.81
C GLU A 124 7.77 2.81 -8.68
N LEU A 125 6.56 3.35 -8.49
CA LEU A 125 6.35 4.80 -8.33
C LEU A 125 7.01 5.37 -7.07
N ALA A 126 7.13 4.58 -6.00
CA ALA A 126 7.87 4.96 -4.80
C ALA A 126 9.38 5.04 -5.07
N HIS A 127 9.95 4.03 -5.76
CA HIS A 127 11.36 4.04 -6.13
C HIS A 127 11.70 5.20 -7.08
N GLU A 128 10.84 5.51 -8.05
CA GLU A 128 11.01 6.66 -8.95
C GLU A 128 11.06 8.00 -8.19
N ARG A 129 10.39 8.07 -7.04
CA ARG A 129 10.41 9.23 -6.13
C ARG A 129 11.55 9.19 -5.11
N GLY A 130 12.41 8.17 -5.17
CA GLY A 130 13.51 7.97 -4.22
C GLY A 130 13.05 7.57 -2.81
N TRP A 131 11.85 7.00 -2.68
CA TRP A 131 11.34 6.53 -1.39
C TRP A 131 11.79 5.10 -1.13
N ASP A 132 12.14 4.82 0.12
CA ASP A 132 12.35 3.45 0.58
C ASP A 132 11.03 2.67 0.52
N VAL A 133 11.07 1.43 0.02
CA VAL A 133 9.90 0.54 0.01
C VAL A 133 10.06 -0.54 1.06
N HIS A 134 9.14 -0.57 2.02
CA HIS A 134 9.07 -1.59 3.05
C HIS A 134 7.89 -2.54 2.79
N PHE A 135 8.09 -3.82 3.10
CA PHE A 135 7.04 -4.82 2.99
C PHE A 135 6.59 -5.31 4.35
N TYR A 136 5.29 -5.52 4.51
CA TYR A 136 4.70 -6.05 5.73
C TYR A 136 3.78 -7.23 5.47
N GLU A 137 3.65 -8.11 6.48
CA GLU A 137 2.69 -9.20 6.48
C GLU A 137 1.37 -8.77 7.14
N ALA A 138 0.29 -8.79 6.36
CA ALA A 138 -1.01 -8.28 6.79
C ALA A 138 -1.57 -8.92 8.06
N ARG A 139 -1.27 -10.20 8.28
CA ARG A 139 -1.78 -10.95 9.44
C ARG A 139 -1.12 -10.52 10.75
N ASP A 140 0.12 -10.04 10.70
CA ASP A 140 0.97 -9.83 11.89
C ASP A 140 1.35 -8.36 12.11
N VAL A 141 1.16 -7.47 11.12
CA VAL A 141 1.66 -6.09 11.15
C VAL A 141 1.21 -5.29 12.38
N GLU A 142 -0.07 -5.35 12.76
CA GLU A 142 -0.59 -4.67 13.96
C GLU A 142 0.06 -5.21 15.24
N ASN A 143 0.23 -6.54 15.34
CA ASN A 143 0.86 -7.18 16.49
C ASN A 143 2.35 -6.85 16.59
N GLN A 144 3.06 -6.82 15.47
CA GLN A 144 4.47 -6.44 15.44
C GLN A 144 4.66 -4.97 15.84
N ALA A 145 3.82 -4.07 15.31
CA ALA A 145 3.84 -2.66 15.68
C ALA A 145 3.52 -2.47 17.17
N ALA A 146 2.56 -3.21 17.72
CA ALA A 146 2.23 -3.15 19.14
C ALA A 146 3.43 -3.55 20.03
N ARG A 147 4.19 -4.58 19.65
CA ARG A 147 5.43 -4.95 20.38
C ARG A 147 6.50 -3.86 20.34
N VAL A 148 6.63 -3.17 19.21
CA VAL A 148 7.55 -2.05 19.05
C VAL A 148 7.12 -0.86 19.93
N LEU A 149 5.83 -0.59 20.01
CA LEU A 149 5.26 0.56 20.72
C LEU A 149 5.14 0.34 22.23
N GLY A 150 5.08 -0.91 22.69
CA GLY A 150 4.86 -1.25 24.10
C GLY A 150 3.56 -0.66 24.62
N ASP A 151 3.61 -0.01 25.79
CA ASP A 151 2.43 0.57 26.46
C ASP A 151 1.70 1.63 25.62
N ARG A 152 2.40 2.25 24.66
CA ARG A 152 1.84 3.26 23.74
C ARG A 152 1.03 2.67 22.59
N ALA A 153 1.00 1.34 22.43
CA ALA A 153 0.36 0.70 21.28
C ALA A 153 -1.12 1.10 21.12
N ALA A 154 -1.87 1.12 22.22
CA ALA A 154 -3.28 1.49 22.21
C ALA A 154 -3.48 2.95 21.77
N GLU A 155 -2.72 3.87 22.37
CA GLU A 155 -2.75 5.29 22.05
C GLU A 155 -2.43 5.56 20.57
N VAL A 156 -1.35 4.97 20.07
CA VAL A 156 -0.87 5.23 18.70
C VAL A 156 -1.76 4.56 17.65
N LEU A 157 -2.11 3.28 17.82
CA LEU A 157 -2.86 2.54 16.79
C LEU A 157 -4.37 2.82 16.82
N HIS A 158 -4.95 3.11 17.98
CA HIS A 158 -6.40 3.30 18.14
C HIS A 158 -6.81 4.74 18.43
N GLY A 159 -5.95 5.55 19.07
CA GLY A 159 -6.22 6.95 19.39
C GLY A 159 -6.57 7.85 18.20
N PRO A 160 -6.07 7.65 16.97
CA PRO A 160 -6.45 8.49 15.83
C PRO A 160 -7.95 8.48 15.54
N ARG A 161 -8.71 7.44 15.94
CA ARG A 161 -10.18 7.45 15.83
C ARG A 161 -10.82 8.59 16.62
N ALA A 162 -10.33 8.86 17.83
CA ALA A 162 -10.85 9.93 18.68
C ALA A 162 -10.41 11.32 18.17
N ARG A 163 -9.17 11.43 17.68
CA ARG A 163 -8.58 12.69 17.22
C ARG A 163 -9.07 13.12 15.82
N LEU A 164 -9.20 12.17 14.89
CA LEU A 164 -9.49 12.43 13.47
C LEU A 164 -10.91 12.01 13.05
N GLY A 165 -11.69 11.45 13.97
CA GLY A 165 -13.02 10.91 13.68
C GLY A 165 -13.02 9.69 12.75
N PRO A 166 -14.21 9.16 12.40
CA PRO A 166 -14.34 8.09 11.42
C PRO A 166 -14.03 8.57 9.98
N PRO A 167 -13.66 7.66 9.07
CA PRO A 167 -13.34 6.25 9.30
C PRO A 167 -11.98 6.02 10.00
N TRP A 168 -11.92 4.99 10.85
CA TRP A 168 -10.66 4.43 11.40
C TRP A 168 -10.79 2.91 11.52
N THR A 169 -10.69 2.24 10.39
CA THR A 169 -10.94 0.79 10.22
C THR A 169 -9.67 -0.03 10.46
N LYS A 170 -9.77 -1.35 10.32
CA LYS A 170 -8.60 -2.25 10.35
C LYS A 170 -7.54 -1.84 9.31
N ASP A 171 -7.96 -1.47 8.10
CA ASP A 171 -7.03 -1.05 7.04
C ASP A 171 -6.22 0.19 7.42
N HIS A 172 -6.85 1.15 8.11
CA HIS A 172 -6.15 2.34 8.60
C HIS A 172 -5.09 1.97 9.65
N ARG A 173 -5.44 1.05 10.57
CA ARG A 173 -4.51 0.59 11.59
C ARG A 173 -3.38 -0.26 11.01
N MET A 174 -3.66 -1.11 10.02
CA MET A 174 -2.63 -1.86 9.31
C MET A 174 -1.66 -0.94 8.57
N ALA A 175 -2.19 0.07 7.87
CA ALA A 175 -1.38 1.09 7.20
C ALA A 175 -0.50 1.85 8.22
N LEU A 176 -1.08 2.31 9.34
CA LEU A 176 -0.30 2.98 10.39
C LEU A 176 0.74 2.05 11.03
N ALA A 177 0.38 0.82 11.36
CA ALA A 177 1.28 -0.16 11.93
C ALA A 177 2.49 -0.43 11.01
N ALA A 178 2.28 -0.42 9.70
CA ALA A 178 3.36 -0.56 8.73
C ALA A 178 4.36 0.61 8.80
N THR A 179 3.89 1.86 8.99
CA THR A 179 4.79 3.01 9.14
C THR A 179 5.60 2.93 10.43
N VAL A 180 5.02 2.42 11.51
CA VAL A 180 5.72 2.17 12.79
C VAL A 180 6.91 1.25 12.56
N LEU A 181 6.69 0.09 11.92
CA LEU A 181 7.75 -0.90 11.65
C LEU A 181 8.86 -0.33 10.76
N ALA A 182 8.50 0.42 9.72
CA ALA A 182 9.47 1.06 8.82
C ALA A 182 10.45 1.96 9.60
N GLY A 183 9.96 2.81 10.50
CA GLY A 183 10.84 3.70 11.26
C GLY A 183 11.62 3.01 12.38
N SER A 184 11.21 1.83 12.83
CA SER A 184 12.03 1.01 13.74
C SER A 184 13.21 0.35 13.03
N ALA A 185 13.05 -0.04 11.77
CA ALA A 185 14.15 -0.58 10.96
C ALA A 185 15.22 0.48 10.64
N MET A 186 14.83 1.76 10.57
CA MET A 186 15.72 2.88 10.29
C MET A 186 16.51 3.39 11.51
N ARG A 187 16.16 3.00 12.75
CA ARG A 187 16.94 3.42 13.94
C ARG A 187 18.21 2.56 14.06
N PRO A 188 19.41 3.15 14.19
CA PRO A 188 20.58 2.39 14.61
C PRO A 188 20.26 1.71 15.95
N ARG A 189 20.58 0.41 16.08
CA ARG A 189 20.64 -0.22 17.40
C ARG A 189 21.64 0.59 18.22
N ALA A 190 21.19 1.23 19.29
CA ALA A 190 22.11 1.77 20.28
C ALA A 190 23.00 0.62 20.74
N ALA A 191 24.30 0.74 20.52
CA ALA A 191 25.27 -0.17 21.11
C ALA A 191 25.12 -0.03 22.63
N GLY A 192 24.76 -1.12 23.29
CA GLY A 192 24.75 -1.23 24.75
C GLY A 192 26.17 -1.35 25.29
#